data_AF-A0A0E3QCH8-F1
#
_entry.id   AF-A0A0E3QCH8-F1
#
_cell.length_a   1.000
_cell.length_b   1.000
_cell.length_c   1.000
_cell.angle_alpha   90.00
_cell.angle_beta   90.00
_cell.angle_gamma   90.00
#
_symmetry.space_group_name_H-M   'P 1'
#
loop_
_entity.id
_entity.type
_entity.pdbx_description
1 polymer ?
#
loop_
_entity_poly.entity_id
_entity_poly.type
_entity_poly.pdbx_seq_one_letter_code
_entity_poly.pdbx_strand_id
1 'polypeptide(L)'
;METPGERWKAAFMDIVHHHENALPLRDASLNGNLRKWTTELTSIVSSSCRALSWEVAALGHKLEKLPVSREEYLSLDVTAFEKKWENESGGKRWPFPMAVFELENSKADEKIAYSLWKVLCVRADLRVVFCYRKEAEKAPDLIRYLRDEVINSMSIEERDELKGEILIVIGSRNDSETFPYGFFKWWSLNQKTGRFEIK
;
A
#
# COMPACT_ATOMS: atom_id res chain seq x y z
N MET A 1 -10.23 19.25 -2.19
CA MET A 1 -8.76 19.06 -2.25
C MET A 1 -8.56 17.56 -2.31
N GLU A 2 -7.78 17.07 -3.28
CA GLU A 2 -7.56 15.64 -3.50
C GLU A 2 -6.74 15.05 -2.34
N THR A 3 -7.13 13.87 -1.84
CA THR A 3 -6.46 13.25 -0.69
C THR A 3 -5.10 12.62 -1.10
N PRO A 4 -4.16 12.38 -0.17
CA PRO A 4 -2.90 11.67 -0.48
C PRO A 4 -3.12 10.32 -1.18
N GLY A 5 -4.14 9.58 -0.76
CA GLY A 5 -4.54 8.30 -1.34
C GLY A 5 -5.09 8.42 -2.76
N GLU A 6 -5.88 9.46 -3.04
CA GLU A 6 -6.38 9.73 -4.40
C GLU A 6 -5.25 10.10 -5.36
N ARG A 7 -4.37 11.02 -4.94
CA ARG A 7 -3.17 11.41 -5.71
C ARG A 7 -2.27 10.22 -6.00
N TRP A 8 -2.03 9.39 -4.99
CA TRP A 8 -1.19 8.20 -5.16
C TRP A 8 -1.87 7.11 -5.98
N LYS A 9 -3.18 6.87 -5.82
CA LYS A 9 -3.96 5.96 -6.69
C LYS A 9 -3.85 6.41 -8.15
N ALA A 10 -3.99 7.70 -8.44
CA ALA A 10 -3.84 8.23 -9.80
C ALA A 10 -2.42 7.97 -10.37
N ALA A 11 -1.36 8.29 -9.62
CA ALA A 11 0.01 8.03 -10.03
C ALA A 11 0.33 6.53 -10.19
N PHE A 12 -0.22 5.69 -9.30
CA PHE A 12 -0.10 4.23 -9.40
C PHE A 12 -0.77 3.71 -10.67
N MET A 13 -2.00 4.15 -10.94
CA MET A 13 -2.72 3.75 -12.12
C MET A 13 -1.96 4.20 -13.38
N ASP A 14 -1.50 5.44 -13.47
CA ASP A 14 -0.71 5.93 -14.61
C ASP A 14 0.48 4.99 -14.91
N ILE A 15 1.29 4.69 -13.88
CA ILE A 15 2.49 3.84 -14.02
C ILE A 15 2.17 2.40 -14.38
N VAL A 16 1.17 1.77 -13.75
CA VAL A 16 0.87 0.35 -13.99
C VAL A 16 0.24 0.11 -15.37
N HIS A 17 -0.29 1.15 -16.03
CA HIS A 17 -0.77 1.05 -17.41
C HIS A 17 0.35 1.00 -18.44
N HIS A 18 1.55 1.47 -18.11
CA HIS A 18 2.68 1.37 -19.03
C HIS A 18 3.01 -0.10 -19.31
N HIS A 19 3.18 -0.42 -20.59
CA HIS A 19 3.30 -1.80 -21.08
C HIS A 19 4.44 -2.57 -20.39
N GLU A 20 5.56 -1.91 -20.17
CA GLU A 20 6.75 -2.43 -19.49
C GLU A 20 6.50 -2.84 -18.02
N ASN A 21 5.51 -2.23 -17.37
CA ASN A 21 5.12 -2.53 -15.99
C ASN A 21 3.94 -3.52 -15.95
N ALA A 22 3.01 -3.37 -16.90
CA ALA A 22 1.79 -4.15 -16.94
C ALA A 22 2.05 -5.62 -17.26
N LEU A 23 2.88 -5.91 -18.27
CA LEU A 23 3.14 -7.27 -18.72
C LEU A 23 3.80 -8.14 -17.64
N PRO A 24 4.92 -7.73 -17.00
CA PRO A 24 5.59 -8.58 -16.02
C PRO A 24 4.69 -8.90 -14.82
N LEU A 25 3.92 -7.91 -14.36
CA LEU A 25 3.01 -8.06 -13.24
C LEU A 25 1.83 -8.98 -13.58
N ARG A 26 1.23 -8.80 -14.76
CA ARG A 26 0.15 -9.67 -15.27
C ARG A 26 0.64 -11.11 -15.44
N ASP A 27 1.78 -11.31 -16.10
CA ASP A 27 2.32 -12.63 -16.39
C ASP A 27 2.74 -13.34 -15.10
N ALA A 28 3.31 -12.63 -14.11
CA ALA A 28 3.59 -13.19 -12.80
C ALA A 28 2.30 -13.62 -12.06
N SER A 29 1.25 -12.80 -12.14
CA SER A 29 -0.07 -13.13 -11.59
C SER A 29 -0.64 -14.39 -12.25
N LEU A 30 -0.68 -14.46 -13.59
CA LEU A 30 -1.22 -15.59 -14.35
C LEU A 30 -0.49 -16.90 -14.04
N ASN A 31 0.84 -16.86 -14.01
CA ASN A 31 1.69 -18.02 -13.72
C ASN A 31 1.71 -18.40 -12.23
N GLY A 32 1.07 -17.62 -11.35
CA GLY A 32 1.08 -17.87 -9.91
C GLY A 32 2.44 -17.68 -9.26
N ASN A 33 3.34 -16.94 -9.91
CA ASN A 33 4.65 -16.61 -9.37
C ASN A 33 4.51 -15.40 -8.44
N LEU A 34 4.02 -15.67 -7.23
CA LEU A 34 3.73 -14.63 -6.24
C LEU A 34 4.98 -13.84 -5.81
N ARG A 35 6.16 -14.50 -5.77
CA ARG A 35 7.43 -13.82 -5.49
C ARG A 35 7.77 -12.78 -6.56
N LYS A 36 7.68 -13.17 -7.84
CA LYS A 36 7.88 -12.23 -8.95
C LYS A 36 6.82 -11.13 -8.89
N TRP A 37 5.57 -11.49 -8.68
CA TRP A 37 4.47 -10.52 -8.59
C TRP A 37 4.73 -9.45 -7.53
N THR A 38 5.14 -9.83 -6.31
CA THR A 38 5.50 -8.86 -5.26
C THR A 38 6.69 -8.01 -5.67
N THR A 39 7.71 -8.59 -6.30
CA THR A 39 8.89 -7.83 -6.77
C THR A 39 8.52 -6.76 -7.80
N GLU A 40 7.73 -7.12 -8.82
CA GLU A 40 7.25 -6.18 -9.84
C GLU A 40 6.35 -5.10 -9.21
N LEU A 41 5.47 -5.50 -8.27
CA LEU A 41 4.58 -4.56 -7.59
C LEU A 41 5.35 -3.58 -6.70
N THR A 42 6.38 -4.03 -5.97
CA THR A 42 7.27 -3.14 -5.19
C THR A 42 7.90 -2.06 -6.07
N SER A 43 8.35 -2.43 -7.27
CA SER A 43 8.91 -1.49 -8.24
C SER A 43 7.88 -0.45 -8.71
N ILE A 44 6.65 -0.89 -9.02
CA ILE A 44 5.54 -0.02 -9.44
C ILE A 44 5.15 0.94 -8.31
N VAL A 45 4.97 0.44 -7.08
CA VAL A 45 4.63 1.26 -5.90
C VAL A 45 5.73 2.28 -5.60
N SER A 46 7.00 1.87 -5.70
CA SER A 46 8.12 2.78 -5.52
C SER A 46 8.14 3.88 -6.59
N SER A 47 7.86 3.51 -7.84
CA SER A 47 7.81 4.45 -8.96
C SER A 47 6.64 5.44 -8.83
N SER A 48 5.47 5.00 -8.35
CA SER A 48 4.31 5.87 -8.16
C SER A 48 4.50 6.87 -7.03
N CYS A 49 5.22 6.49 -5.97
CA CYS A 49 5.66 7.44 -4.95
C CYS A 49 6.62 8.49 -5.53
N ARG A 50 7.59 8.06 -6.37
CA ARG A 50 8.55 8.99 -7.00
C ARG A 50 7.90 9.96 -7.97
N ALA A 51 6.86 9.53 -8.70
CA ALA A 51 6.08 10.41 -9.58
C ALA A 51 5.41 11.56 -8.81
N LEU A 52 5.11 11.36 -7.52
CA LEU A 52 4.59 12.40 -6.63
C LEU A 52 5.69 13.23 -5.95
N SER A 53 6.94 13.12 -6.40
CA SER A 53 8.11 13.74 -5.76
C SER A 53 8.28 13.29 -4.30
N TRP A 54 8.08 12.00 -4.02
CA TRP A 54 8.43 11.40 -2.74
C TRP A 54 9.76 10.64 -2.86
N GLU A 55 10.58 10.71 -1.82
CA GLU A 55 11.75 9.84 -1.67
C GLU A 55 11.30 8.51 -1.09
N VAL A 56 11.89 7.41 -1.55
CA VAL A 56 11.38 6.06 -1.27
C VAL A 56 12.51 5.17 -0.77
N ALA A 57 12.21 4.41 0.28
CA ALA A 57 12.96 3.25 0.71
C ALA A 57 12.13 1.99 0.45
N ALA A 58 12.69 1.05 -0.31
CA ALA A 58 12.14 -0.29 -0.51
C ALA A 58 13.28 -1.26 -0.85
N LEU A 59 12.99 -2.57 -0.89
CA LEU A 59 13.95 -3.59 -1.36
C LEU A 59 14.49 -3.23 -2.76
N GLY A 60 15.82 -3.20 -2.92
CA GLY A 60 16.50 -2.75 -4.15
C GLY A 60 16.49 -1.23 -4.37
N HIS A 61 15.96 -0.46 -3.42
CA HIS A 61 15.83 0.99 -3.45
C HIS A 61 16.26 1.60 -2.12
N LYS A 62 17.58 1.59 -1.86
CA LYS A 62 18.17 2.13 -0.63
C LYS A 62 18.00 3.65 -0.56
N LEU A 63 17.44 4.15 0.55
CA LEU A 63 17.34 5.59 0.81
C LEU A 63 18.56 6.06 1.60
N GLU A 64 19.40 6.90 1.00
CA GLU A 64 20.64 7.40 1.61
C GLU A 64 20.48 8.69 2.41
N LYS A 65 19.34 9.36 2.24
CA LYS A 65 19.10 10.69 2.80
C LYS A 65 18.82 10.70 4.31
N LEU A 66 18.30 9.61 4.86
CA LEU A 66 18.12 9.48 6.31
C LEU A 66 19.43 9.13 7.01
N PRO A 67 19.62 9.50 8.30
CA PRO A 67 20.87 9.24 9.02
C PRO A 67 21.27 7.77 9.09
N VAL A 68 20.31 6.86 9.06
CA VAL A 68 20.54 5.41 8.96
C VAL A 68 19.98 4.96 7.63
N SER A 69 20.85 4.80 6.64
CA SER A 69 20.42 4.39 5.31
C SER A 69 20.00 2.92 5.27
N ARG A 70 18.78 2.66 4.81
CA ARG A 70 18.20 1.32 4.65
C ARG A 70 17.34 1.23 3.39
N GLU A 71 17.14 0.00 2.95
CA GLU A 71 16.12 -0.36 1.97
C GLU A 71 14.74 -0.47 2.63
N GLU A 72 14.66 -1.07 3.81
CA GLU A 72 13.41 -1.24 4.55
C GLU A 72 13.51 -0.61 5.94
N TYR A 73 12.54 0.24 6.29
CA TYR A 73 12.39 0.80 7.63
C TYR A 73 11.22 0.13 8.34
N LEU A 74 11.39 -0.18 9.62
CA LEU A 74 10.36 -0.84 10.45
C LEU A 74 9.85 -2.17 9.87
N SER A 75 10.66 -2.83 9.02
CA SER A 75 10.26 -4.03 8.27
C SER A 75 9.00 -3.82 7.42
N LEU A 76 8.86 -2.62 6.85
CA LEU A 76 7.84 -2.28 5.86
C LEU A 76 8.40 -2.43 4.45
N ASP A 77 7.61 -2.99 3.54
CA ASP A 77 8.04 -3.24 2.16
C ASP A 77 8.38 -1.94 1.40
N VAL A 78 7.60 -0.88 1.62
CA VAL A 78 7.87 0.45 1.06
C VAL A 78 7.55 1.54 2.09
N THR A 79 8.49 2.48 2.27
CA THR A 79 8.31 3.70 3.06
C THR A 79 8.64 4.92 2.20
N ALA A 80 7.73 5.89 2.14
CA ALA A 80 7.91 7.11 1.35
C ALA A 80 7.88 8.38 2.21
N PHE A 81 8.73 9.34 1.86
CA PHE A 81 8.91 10.62 2.54
C PHE A 81 8.76 11.77 1.55
N GLU A 82 8.25 12.91 2.00
CA GLU A 82 8.19 14.11 1.16
C GLU A 82 9.60 14.56 0.78
N LYS A 83 9.91 14.81 -0.50
CA LYS A 83 11.28 15.08 -0.97
C LYS A 83 11.98 16.30 -0.34
N LYS A 84 11.25 17.30 0.12
CA LYS A 84 11.81 18.58 0.60
C LYS A 84 11.85 18.74 2.12
N TRP A 85 11.69 17.67 2.90
CA TRP A 85 11.66 17.71 4.37
C TRP A 85 12.86 18.38 5.06
N GLU A 86 14.02 18.42 4.42
CA GLU A 86 15.25 19.05 4.96
C GLU A 86 15.31 20.56 4.71
N ASN A 87 14.59 21.05 3.70
CA ASN A 87 14.65 22.45 3.24
C ASN A 87 13.66 23.37 3.98
N GLU A 88 12.87 22.80 4.90
CA GLU A 88 12.05 23.59 5.81
C GLU A 88 12.95 24.22 6.87
N SER A 89 12.74 25.49 7.23
CA SER A 89 13.49 26.16 8.29
C SER A 89 13.38 25.35 9.59
N GLY A 90 14.48 24.73 10.03
CA GLY A 90 14.49 23.74 11.13
C GLY A 90 14.37 22.28 10.69
N GLY A 91 14.75 21.96 9.45
CA GLY A 91 14.60 20.67 8.77
C GLY A 91 14.75 19.44 9.66
N LYS A 92 13.73 18.58 9.63
CA LYS A 92 13.68 17.39 10.49
C LYS A 92 14.70 16.37 10.01
N ARG A 93 15.70 16.07 10.85
CA ARG A 93 16.63 14.95 10.61
C ARG A 93 15.93 13.58 10.53
N TRP A 94 14.74 13.47 11.15
CA TRP A 94 13.87 12.29 11.14
C TRP A 94 12.43 12.72 10.78
N PRO A 95 12.10 12.83 9.48
CA PRO A 95 10.71 13.06 9.05
C PRO A 95 9.84 11.84 9.38
N PHE A 96 8.55 12.08 9.62
CA PHE A 96 7.57 10.98 9.58
C PHE A 96 7.32 10.60 8.11
N PRO A 97 7.05 9.31 7.83
CA PRO A 97 6.64 8.89 6.49
C PRO A 97 5.37 9.62 6.05
N MET A 98 5.29 9.96 4.77
CA MET A 98 4.02 10.37 4.16
C MET A 98 3.17 9.16 3.80
N ALA A 99 3.81 8.09 3.33
CA ALA A 99 3.13 6.85 2.97
C ALA A 99 3.92 5.61 3.36
N VAL A 100 3.21 4.56 3.73
CA VAL A 100 3.76 3.23 4.01
C VAL A 100 2.92 2.15 3.35
N PHE A 101 3.60 1.11 2.86
CA PHE A 101 2.97 0.04 2.08
C PHE A 101 3.43 -1.33 2.56
N GLU A 102 2.49 -2.25 2.58
CA GLU A 102 2.70 -3.68 2.75
C GLU A 102 2.15 -4.44 1.54
N LEU A 103 2.88 -5.44 1.06
CA LEU A 103 2.59 -6.22 -0.13
C LEU A 103 2.50 -7.70 0.24
N GLU A 104 1.42 -8.09 0.91
CA GLU A 104 1.20 -9.43 1.43
C GLU A 104 0.36 -10.30 0.47
N ASN A 105 1.00 -11.26 -0.18
CA ASN A 105 0.41 -12.13 -1.19
C ASN A 105 -0.05 -13.51 -0.66
N SER A 106 0.05 -13.74 0.64
CA SER A 106 -0.37 -14.97 1.32
C SER A 106 -1.86 -15.23 1.16
N LYS A 107 -2.19 -16.53 1.10
CA LYS A 107 -3.56 -17.02 1.18
C LYS A 107 -4.11 -17.02 2.61
N ALA A 108 -3.24 -16.98 3.62
CA ALA A 108 -3.61 -16.95 5.02
C ALA A 108 -4.06 -15.53 5.41
N ASP A 109 -5.33 -15.38 5.79
CA ASP A 109 -5.93 -14.09 6.15
C ASP A 109 -5.21 -13.43 7.35
N GLU A 110 -4.73 -14.24 8.31
CA GLU A 110 -3.97 -13.79 9.49
C GLU A 110 -2.70 -12.99 9.14
N LYS A 111 -2.03 -13.32 8.03
CA LYS A 111 -0.83 -12.60 7.60
C LYS A 111 -1.17 -11.22 7.04
N ILE A 112 -2.30 -11.12 6.33
CA ILE A 112 -2.77 -9.83 5.81
C ILE A 112 -3.31 -8.97 6.96
N ALA A 113 -3.97 -9.58 7.94
CA ALA A 113 -4.36 -8.89 9.18
C ALA A 113 -3.14 -8.36 9.92
N TYR A 114 -2.07 -9.15 10.02
CA TYR A 114 -0.80 -8.69 10.57
C TYR A 114 -0.20 -7.51 9.79
N SER A 115 -0.18 -7.55 8.45
CA SER A 115 0.29 -6.42 7.63
C SER A 115 -0.58 -5.16 7.83
N LEU A 116 -1.90 -5.32 7.94
CA LEU A 116 -2.80 -4.20 8.27
C LEU A 116 -2.48 -3.63 9.64
N TRP A 117 -2.43 -4.46 10.67
CA TRP A 117 -2.04 -4.03 12.02
C TRP A 117 -0.69 -3.30 12.01
N LYS A 118 0.30 -3.86 11.30
CA LYS A 118 1.65 -3.29 11.17
C LYS A 118 1.64 -1.90 10.58
N VAL A 119 0.93 -1.66 9.47
CA VAL A 119 0.85 -0.30 8.90
C VAL A 119 0.12 0.67 9.82
N LEU A 120 -0.90 0.21 10.56
CA LEU A 120 -1.66 1.05 11.51
C LEU A 120 -0.82 1.50 12.71
N CYS A 121 0.20 0.73 13.11
CA CYS A 121 1.17 1.14 14.12
C CYS A 121 2.08 2.31 13.69
N VAL A 122 2.07 2.69 12.40
CA VAL A 122 2.96 3.71 11.85
C VAL A 122 2.23 5.04 11.69
N ARG A 123 2.88 6.12 12.12
CA ARG A 123 2.42 7.49 11.84
C ARG A 123 2.74 7.87 10.40
N ALA A 124 1.73 7.83 9.53
CA ALA A 124 1.81 8.24 8.14
C ALA A 124 0.47 8.84 7.67
N ASP A 125 0.52 9.67 6.63
CA ASP A 125 -0.69 10.27 6.05
C ASP A 125 -1.44 9.29 5.13
N LEU A 126 -0.74 8.30 4.59
CA LEU A 126 -1.29 7.21 3.78
C LEU A 126 -0.72 5.86 4.22
N ARG A 127 -1.59 4.88 4.42
CA ARG A 127 -1.22 3.49 4.74
C ARG A 127 -1.93 2.57 3.76
N VAL A 128 -1.19 1.69 3.12
CA VAL A 128 -1.75 0.81 2.09
C VAL A 128 -1.31 -0.61 2.32
N VAL A 129 -2.27 -1.55 2.26
CA VAL A 129 -1.98 -2.97 2.19
C VAL A 129 -2.42 -3.50 0.83
N PHE A 130 -1.46 -3.91 0.02
CA PHE A 130 -1.73 -4.76 -1.13
C PHE A 130 -1.87 -6.20 -0.68
N CYS A 131 -2.87 -6.87 -1.23
CA CYS A 131 -3.00 -8.31 -1.11
C CYS A 131 -3.59 -8.92 -2.37
N TYR A 132 -3.53 -10.25 -2.46
CA TYR A 132 -3.94 -10.98 -3.65
C TYR A 132 -4.98 -12.04 -3.31
N ARG A 133 -6.10 -12.06 -4.04
CA ARG A 133 -7.07 -13.16 -4.02
C ARG A 133 -7.30 -13.63 -5.43
N LYS A 134 -7.18 -14.94 -5.66
CA LYS A 134 -7.33 -15.52 -7.00
C LYS A 134 -8.68 -15.15 -7.62
N GLU A 135 -9.74 -15.33 -6.84
CA GLU A 135 -11.13 -15.06 -7.19
C GLU A 135 -11.55 -13.72 -6.57
N ALA A 136 -12.10 -12.80 -7.36
CA ALA A 136 -12.53 -11.48 -6.90
C ALA A 136 -13.70 -11.56 -5.90
N GLU A 137 -14.45 -12.65 -5.93
CA GLU A 137 -15.57 -12.97 -5.03
C GLU A 137 -15.10 -13.23 -3.60
N LYS A 138 -13.81 -13.54 -3.39
CA LYS A 138 -13.21 -13.72 -2.07
C LYS A 138 -12.77 -12.41 -1.42
N ALA A 139 -12.76 -11.30 -2.17
CA ALA A 139 -12.35 -10.00 -1.64
C ALA A 139 -13.28 -9.49 -0.51
N PRO A 140 -14.62 -9.55 -0.62
CA PRO A 140 -15.50 -9.11 0.46
C PRO A 140 -15.33 -9.90 1.76
N ASP A 141 -15.07 -11.21 1.68
CA ASP A 141 -14.82 -12.06 2.85
C ASP A 141 -13.54 -11.65 3.57
N LEU A 142 -12.46 -11.40 2.82
CA LEU A 142 -11.21 -10.89 3.38
C LEU A 142 -11.42 -9.51 4.04
N ILE A 143 -12.12 -8.59 3.37
CA ILE A 143 -12.40 -7.25 3.92
C ILE A 143 -13.19 -7.33 5.22
N ARG A 144 -14.18 -8.23 5.30
CA ARG A 144 -14.93 -8.49 6.52
C ARG A 144 -14.02 -9.02 7.63
N TYR A 145 -13.17 -10.00 7.31
CA TYR A 145 -12.21 -10.55 8.26
C TYR A 145 -11.26 -9.48 8.82
N LEU A 146 -10.64 -8.67 7.95
CA LEU A 146 -9.74 -7.58 8.36
C LEU A 146 -10.44 -6.54 9.24
N ARG A 147 -11.69 -6.20 8.89
CA ARG A 147 -12.51 -5.31 9.71
C ARG A 147 -12.73 -5.90 11.10
N ASP A 148 -13.13 -7.16 11.18
CA ASP A 148 -13.53 -7.79 12.44
C ASP A 148 -12.34 -8.05 13.36
N GLU A 149 -11.22 -8.54 12.81
CA GLU A 149 -10.04 -8.91 13.60
C GLU A 149 -9.13 -7.73 13.95
N VAL A 150 -9.03 -6.71 13.08
CA VAL A 150 -8.07 -5.61 13.26
C VAL A 150 -8.75 -4.29 13.64
N ILE A 151 -9.83 -3.92 12.95
CA ILE A 151 -10.48 -2.62 13.18
C ILE A 151 -11.44 -2.68 14.36
N ASN A 152 -12.23 -3.74 14.48
CA ASN A 152 -13.23 -3.93 15.53
C ASN A 152 -12.64 -4.45 16.85
N SER A 153 -11.39 -4.91 16.85
CA SER A 153 -10.64 -5.22 18.06
C SER A 153 -10.06 -3.98 18.76
N MET A 154 -9.96 -2.86 18.06
CA MET A 154 -9.57 -1.57 18.64
C MET A 154 -10.70 -0.98 19.48
N SER A 155 -10.32 -0.32 20.57
CA SER A 155 -11.20 0.59 21.30
C SER A 155 -11.65 1.76 20.42
N ILE A 156 -12.69 2.47 20.88
CA ILE A 156 -13.20 3.66 20.17
C ILE A 156 -12.12 4.75 20.14
N GLU A 157 -11.41 4.91 21.26
CA GLU A 157 -10.32 5.88 21.42
C GLU A 157 -9.17 5.59 20.44
N GLU A 158 -8.71 4.34 20.36
CA GLU A 158 -7.66 3.95 19.41
C GLU A 158 -8.08 4.19 17.96
N ARG A 159 -9.35 3.93 17.62
CA ARG A 159 -9.89 4.15 16.27
C ARG A 159 -9.98 5.64 15.94
N ASP A 160 -10.39 6.48 16.88
CA ASP A 160 -10.46 7.93 16.72
C ASP A 160 -9.06 8.56 16.57
N GLU A 161 -8.03 7.93 17.13
CA GLU A 161 -6.64 8.34 16.98
C GLU A 161 -6.01 7.93 15.63
N LEU A 162 -6.65 7.05 14.86
CA LEU A 162 -6.22 6.74 13.50
C LEU A 162 -6.36 7.99 12.61
N LYS A 163 -5.24 8.64 12.33
CA LYS A 163 -5.14 9.78 11.42
C LYS A 163 -4.59 9.36 10.07
N GLY A 164 -4.99 10.02 8.99
CA GLY A 164 -4.54 9.71 7.63
C GLY A 164 -5.38 8.60 6.99
N GLU A 165 -5.16 8.36 5.71
CA GLU A 165 -5.92 7.39 4.92
C GLU A 165 -5.39 5.97 5.06
N ILE A 166 -6.30 5.00 5.04
CA ILE A 166 -6.00 3.57 5.11
C ILE A 166 -6.69 2.88 3.94
N LEU A 167 -5.90 2.30 3.05
CA LEU A 167 -6.36 1.60 1.86
C LEU A 167 -6.01 0.12 1.90
N ILE A 168 -6.95 -0.73 1.50
CA ILE A 168 -6.69 -2.13 1.13
C ILE A 168 -6.85 -2.23 -0.38
N VAL A 169 -5.83 -2.75 -1.06
CA VAL A 169 -5.82 -2.93 -2.51
C VAL A 169 -5.73 -4.42 -2.81
N ILE A 170 -6.82 -4.99 -3.33
CA ILE A 170 -6.92 -6.42 -3.60
C ILE A 170 -6.75 -6.66 -5.10
N GLY A 171 -5.64 -7.30 -5.46
CA GLY A 171 -5.42 -7.83 -6.80
C GLY A 171 -6.18 -9.15 -7.01
N SER A 172 -6.77 -9.36 -8.19
CA SER A 172 -7.42 -10.63 -8.54
C SER A 172 -7.23 -11.04 -10.00
N ARG A 173 -7.37 -12.34 -10.32
CA ARG A 173 -7.18 -12.86 -11.69
C ARG A 173 -8.40 -12.70 -12.60
N ASN A 174 -9.57 -12.41 -12.04
CA ASN A 174 -10.83 -12.46 -12.78
C ASN A 174 -10.85 -11.50 -13.99
N ASP A 175 -10.05 -10.44 -13.97
CA ASP A 175 -9.99 -9.41 -15.02
C ASP A 175 -8.59 -9.29 -15.68
N SER A 176 -7.83 -10.39 -15.75
CA SER A 176 -6.47 -10.35 -16.36
C SER A 176 -6.47 -9.98 -17.85
N GLU A 177 -7.60 -10.13 -18.54
CA GLU A 177 -7.77 -9.77 -19.95
C GLU A 177 -7.83 -8.25 -20.18
N THR A 178 -8.30 -7.49 -19.18
CA THR A 178 -8.37 -6.02 -19.21
C THR A 178 -7.27 -5.35 -18.38
N PHE A 179 -6.23 -6.10 -17.99
CA PHE A 179 -5.17 -5.64 -17.09
C PHE A 179 -4.59 -4.27 -17.55
N PRO A 180 -4.44 -3.29 -16.63
CA PRO A 180 -4.69 -3.36 -15.19
C PRO A 180 -6.13 -3.02 -14.76
N TYR A 181 -7.03 -2.67 -15.68
CA TYR A 181 -8.43 -2.35 -15.35
C TYR A 181 -9.15 -3.55 -14.74
N GLY A 182 -9.89 -3.31 -13.64
CA GLY A 182 -10.58 -4.34 -12.88
C GLY A 182 -9.68 -5.20 -11.99
N PHE A 183 -8.39 -5.28 -12.30
CA PHE A 183 -7.45 -6.15 -11.56
C PHE A 183 -7.31 -5.75 -10.09
N PHE A 184 -7.21 -4.45 -9.80
CA PHE A 184 -7.09 -3.90 -8.45
C PHE A 184 -8.41 -3.34 -7.96
N LYS A 185 -8.96 -3.92 -6.90
CA LYS A 185 -10.10 -3.38 -6.16
C LYS A 185 -9.62 -2.59 -4.94
N TRP A 186 -10.08 -1.35 -4.82
CA TRP A 186 -9.64 -0.40 -3.82
C TRP A 186 -10.70 -0.26 -2.74
N TRP A 187 -10.29 -0.44 -1.48
CA TRP A 187 -11.15 -0.27 -0.32
C TRP A 187 -10.53 0.75 0.62
N SER A 188 -11.28 1.76 1.04
CA SER A 188 -10.83 2.76 2.01
C SER A 188 -11.54 2.55 3.33
N LEU A 189 -10.80 2.66 4.45
CA LEU A 189 -11.41 2.66 5.76
C LEU A 189 -12.16 3.98 5.98
N ASN A 190 -13.46 3.91 6.21
CA ASN A 190 -14.21 4.99 6.82
C ASN A 190 -14.01 4.91 8.34
N GLN A 191 -13.10 5.74 8.86
CA GLN A 191 -12.71 5.74 10.28
C GLN A 191 -13.91 6.00 11.21
N LYS A 192 -14.89 6.79 10.77
CA LYS A 192 -16.09 7.09 11.56
C LYS A 192 -17.00 5.88 11.75
N THR A 193 -17.09 5.01 10.74
CA THR A 193 -17.94 3.82 10.79
C THR A 193 -17.16 2.55 11.12
N GLY A 194 -15.83 2.59 11.05
CA GLY A 194 -14.95 1.43 11.14
C GLY A 194 -15.14 0.45 9.99
N ARG A 195 -15.71 0.87 8.84
CA ARG A 195 -15.99 -0.01 7.71
C ARG A 195 -15.13 0.34 6.51
N PHE A 196 -14.70 -0.68 5.78
CA PHE A 196 -14.07 -0.50 4.49
C PHE A 196 -15.14 -0.31 3.40
N GLU A 197 -14.95 0.70 2.55
CA GLU A 197 -15.85 1.09 1.47
C GLU A 197 -15.09 1.08 0.14
N ILE A 198 -15.74 0.66 -0.95
CA ILE A 198 -15.13 0.62 -2.28
C ILE A 198 -14.87 2.04 -2.79
N LYS A 199 -13.68 2.27 -3.37
CA LYS A 199 -13.19 3.54 -3.93
C LYS A 199 -12.97 3.49 -5.44
#